data_AF-A0A2M8PXI6-F1
#
_entry.id   AF-A0A2M8PXI6-F1
#
_cell.length_a   1.000
_cell.length_b   1.000
_cell.length_c   1.000
_cell.angle_alpha   90.00
_cell.angle_beta   90.00
_cell.angle_gamma   90.00
#
_symmetry.space_group_name_H-M   'P 1'
#
loop_
_entity.id
_entity.type
_entity.pdbx_description
1 polymer ?
#
loop_
_entity_poly.entity_id
_entity_poly.type
_entity_poly.pdbx_seq_one_letter_code
_entity_poly.pdbx_strand_id
1 'polypeptide(L)'
;MLSYLSFLGIISIFLSVNPVGAQDGGGNTFPITIVDATGRTVTIDSIERIVSGSGDITEIIAALGFADHLVGVDISSTYPPEILEQVNAFGFARRLTLEPIVAMDPTVFFCTETCMPDTVLDQLRELGIPVVIAPDSEDVDLTLPIRKVEMVAAALGVPEEGRVLSEQIETEIDWARTAIANTQTRPYVLLLYFRGTRLQLVYGSKTPAEALIEGAGGIEAAGEIGIEGYVPLNPEILLTAYPDYVLLMQSGIESAGGLDVARSLQGMSQTPAGQNDNFLIYDDQYLLGFSTRTGQMLLDLAADIHPDMTWELEVEYPYTFTDATSENVTVHMPRFVATTSELAPIVRALGFHPTMVEDATTDDILLMQLEDDWQSYRDKDFTVIVVPSAEEISFIASGLGVAGRGEALIARKQQEAQ
;
A
#
# COMPACT_ATOMS: atom_id res chain seq x y z
N MET A 1 14.88 58.47 16.38
CA MET A 1 13.73 57.55 16.44
C MET A 1 13.93 56.57 15.28
N LEU A 2 15.09 55.88 15.21
CA LEU A 2 15.50 54.69 15.98
C LEU A 2 14.40 53.61 15.93
N SER A 3 14.57 52.37 15.47
CA SER A 3 15.68 51.60 14.87
C SER A 3 15.10 50.22 14.45
N TYR A 4 15.86 49.45 13.67
CA TYR A 4 15.75 48.00 13.36
C TYR A 4 14.84 47.55 12.19
N LEU A 5 15.32 47.08 11.02
CA LEU A 5 16.30 46.02 10.64
C LEU A 5 15.85 44.57 10.90
N SER A 6 15.87 43.76 9.81
CA SER A 6 16.00 42.27 9.77
C SER A 6 14.70 41.50 10.10
N PHE A 7 14.24 40.37 9.52
CA PHE A 7 14.76 39.12 8.90
C PHE A 7 13.58 38.54 8.04
N LEU A 8 13.68 38.01 6.80
CA LEU A 8 14.12 36.68 6.33
C LEU A 8 13.38 35.45 6.95
N GLY A 9 12.78 34.60 6.08
CA GLY A 9 12.23 33.23 6.36
C GLY A 9 10.75 33.25 6.76
N ILE A 10 9.84 32.35 6.35
CA ILE A 10 9.83 30.87 6.49
C ILE A 10 8.70 30.35 5.53
N ILE A 11 9.06 29.65 4.44
CA ILE A 11 8.89 28.21 4.18
C ILE A 11 7.42 27.76 4.03
N SER A 12 7.01 27.60 2.77
CA SER A 12 5.90 26.74 2.36
C SER A 12 6.20 25.30 2.74
N ILE A 13 5.42 24.70 3.64
CA ILE A 13 5.45 23.26 3.89
C ILE A 13 4.41 22.63 2.98
N PHE A 14 4.85 22.32 1.77
CA PHE A 14 4.27 21.21 1.02
C PHE A 14 4.60 19.94 1.80
N LEU A 15 3.60 19.15 2.20
CA LEU A 15 3.77 17.70 2.28
C LEU A 15 3.82 17.18 0.84
N SER A 16 4.89 17.55 0.14
CA SER A 16 5.55 16.59 -0.73
C SER A 16 5.82 15.38 0.16
N VAL A 17 5.51 14.20 -0.34
CA VAL A 17 6.34 13.03 -0.03
C VAL A 17 7.75 13.49 -0.37
N ASN A 18 8.46 14.03 0.62
CA ASN A 18 9.89 14.16 0.47
C ASN A 18 10.32 12.70 0.35
N PRO A 19 11.01 12.29 -0.74
CA PRO A 19 11.83 11.10 -0.63
C PRO A 19 12.60 11.27 0.68
N VAL A 20 12.67 10.21 1.51
CA VAL A 20 13.53 10.17 2.69
C VAL A 20 14.77 10.96 2.32
N GLY A 21 14.89 12.17 2.89
CA GLY A 21 15.82 13.15 2.36
C GLY A 21 17.16 12.47 2.30
N ALA A 22 17.80 12.46 1.14
CA ALA A 22 19.14 11.91 0.96
C ALA A 22 20.00 12.49 2.08
N GLN A 23 20.16 11.72 3.15
CA GLN A 23 21.10 11.99 4.21
C GLN A 23 22.43 11.67 3.57
N ASP A 24 23.05 12.68 2.96
CA ASP A 24 24.48 12.70 2.73
C ASP A 24 25.17 12.60 4.11
N GLY A 25 25.28 11.38 4.65
CA GLY A 25 25.90 11.20 5.96
C GLY A 25 25.60 9.91 6.73
N GLY A 26 25.80 8.73 6.13
CA GLY A 26 26.16 7.53 6.91
C GLY A 26 25.35 6.25 6.64
N GLY A 27 25.46 5.65 5.45
CA GLY A 27 24.92 4.32 5.15
C GLY A 27 25.63 3.57 4.02
N ASN A 28 26.08 4.28 2.97
CA ASN A 28 26.58 3.62 1.76
C ASN A 28 28.11 3.50 1.72
N THR A 29 28.69 2.52 2.42
CA THR A 29 30.05 2.04 2.11
C THR A 29 29.96 0.70 1.39
N PHE A 30 29.97 0.75 0.06
CA PHE A 30 30.20 -0.41 -0.79
C PHE A 30 31.69 -0.81 -0.76
N PRO A 31 32.04 -2.11 -0.88
CA PRO A 31 31.13 -3.22 -1.21
C PRO A 31 30.29 -3.70 -0.02
N ILE A 32 29.06 -4.12 -0.30
CA ILE A 32 28.15 -4.75 0.66
C ILE A 32 28.04 -6.22 0.33
N THR A 33 27.99 -7.09 1.34
CA THR A 33 27.81 -8.53 1.14
C THR A 33 26.61 -9.02 1.93
N ILE A 34 25.67 -9.66 1.24
CA ILE A 34 24.44 -10.22 1.81
C ILE A 34 24.34 -11.71 1.47
N VAL A 35 23.40 -12.40 2.12
CA VAL A 35 22.93 -13.71 1.70
C VAL A 35 21.52 -13.53 1.14
N ASP A 36 21.32 -13.89 -0.12
CA ASP A 36 20.01 -13.77 -0.79
C ASP A 36 19.04 -14.89 -0.36
N ALA A 37 17.79 -14.82 -0.81
CA ALA A 37 16.75 -15.80 -0.47
C ALA A 37 17.10 -17.24 -0.93
N THR A 38 17.97 -17.37 -1.93
CA THR A 38 18.45 -18.68 -2.40
C THR A 38 19.63 -19.24 -1.59
N GLY A 39 20.04 -18.53 -0.53
CA GLY A 39 21.18 -18.88 0.31
C GLY A 39 22.53 -18.57 -0.32
N ARG A 40 22.58 -17.79 -1.42
CA ARG A 40 23.83 -17.41 -2.08
C ARG A 40 24.40 -16.15 -1.44
N THR A 41 25.71 -16.15 -1.21
CA THR A 41 26.44 -14.92 -0.84
C THR A 41 26.62 -14.04 -2.07
N VAL A 42 26.15 -12.80 -2.00
CA VAL A 42 26.22 -11.81 -3.08
C VAL A 42 26.99 -10.60 -2.58
N THR A 43 28.03 -10.19 -3.30
CA THR A 43 28.77 -8.95 -3.05
C THR A 43 28.36 -7.92 -4.10
N ILE A 44 27.89 -6.77 -3.63
CA ILE A 44 27.42 -5.64 -4.43
C ILE A 44 28.48 -4.55 -4.31
N ASP A 45 29.07 -4.15 -5.44
CA ASP A 45 30.12 -3.13 -5.47
C ASP A 45 29.56 -1.71 -5.71
N SER A 46 28.39 -1.61 -6.35
CA SER A 46 27.74 -0.35 -6.66
C SER A 46 26.24 -0.53 -6.94
N ILE A 47 25.47 0.49 -6.59
CA ILE A 47 24.04 0.61 -6.89
C ILE A 47 23.75 1.79 -7.82
N GLU A 48 24.75 2.30 -8.56
CA GLU A 48 24.55 3.44 -9.47
C GLU A 48 23.58 3.12 -10.62
N ARG A 49 23.45 1.86 -11.03
CA ARG A 49 22.61 1.43 -12.15
C ARG A 49 21.86 0.15 -11.79
N ILE A 50 20.68 0.31 -11.21
CA ILE A 50 19.84 -0.78 -10.74
C ILE A 50 18.91 -1.24 -11.86
N VAL A 51 18.88 -2.54 -12.10
CA VAL A 51 17.81 -3.16 -12.91
C VAL A 51 16.96 -4.03 -12.00
N SER A 52 15.65 -3.77 -11.99
CA SER A 52 14.67 -4.52 -11.20
C SER A 52 13.86 -5.47 -12.08
N GLY A 53 13.95 -6.75 -11.79
CA GLY A 53 13.24 -7.83 -12.47
C GLY A 53 11.86 -8.12 -11.92
N SER A 54 11.28 -7.30 -11.04
CA SER A 54 9.95 -7.53 -10.49
C SER A 54 9.28 -6.24 -10.00
N GLY A 55 7.96 -6.13 -10.14
CA GLY A 55 7.20 -4.92 -9.78
C GLY A 55 7.25 -4.57 -8.31
N ASP A 56 7.06 -5.56 -7.44
CA ASP A 56 7.18 -5.45 -5.99
C ASP A 56 8.56 -4.94 -5.54
N ILE A 57 9.64 -5.43 -6.15
CA ILE A 57 11.02 -4.99 -5.87
C ILE A 57 11.26 -3.57 -6.39
N THR A 58 10.69 -3.23 -7.54
CA THR A 58 10.72 -1.86 -8.08
C THR A 58 10.07 -0.88 -7.10
N GLU A 59 8.90 -1.24 -6.57
CA GLU A 59 8.17 -0.46 -5.57
C GLU A 59 8.98 -0.28 -4.27
N ILE A 60 9.66 -1.32 -3.79
CA ILE A 60 10.52 -1.23 -2.59
C ILE A 60 11.75 -0.34 -2.84
N ILE A 61 12.45 -0.51 -3.97
CA ILE A 61 13.62 0.32 -4.33
C ILE A 61 13.23 1.81 -4.38
N ALA A 62 12.07 2.10 -4.99
CA ALA A 62 11.53 3.46 -5.04
C ALA A 62 11.20 4.01 -3.64
N ALA A 63 10.50 3.22 -2.81
CA ALA A 63 10.12 3.62 -1.45
C ALA A 63 11.33 3.87 -0.53
N LEU A 64 12.44 3.15 -0.74
CA LEU A 64 13.70 3.36 -0.04
C LEU A 64 14.50 4.57 -0.57
N GLY A 65 13.96 5.33 -1.53
CA GLY A 65 14.58 6.55 -2.06
C GLY A 65 15.57 6.33 -3.22
N PHE A 66 15.62 5.13 -3.81
CA PHE A 66 16.55 4.78 -4.90
C PHE A 66 15.88 4.75 -6.28
N ALA A 67 14.77 5.45 -6.42
CA ALA A 67 14.05 5.69 -7.67
C ALA A 67 14.99 6.09 -8.84
N ASP A 68 15.83 7.09 -8.61
CA ASP A 68 16.71 7.67 -9.64
C ASP A 68 17.84 6.73 -10.09
N HIS A 69 18.07 5.65 -9.36
CA HIS A 69 19.07 4.64 -9.68
C HIS A 69 18.52 3.53 -10.60
N LEU A 70 17.20 3.46 -10.80
CA LEU A 70 16.55 2.49 -11.67
C LEU A 70 16.83 2.84 -13.13
N VAL A 71 17.60 1.99 -13.82
CA VAL A 71 17.87 2.10 -15.26
C VAL A 71 17.03 1.13 -16.09
N GLY A 72 16.42 0.14 -15.43
CA GLY A 72 15.55 -0.84 -16.05
C GLY A 72 14.56 -1.49 -15.08
N VAL A 73 13.34 -1.72 -15.56
CA VAL A 73 12.27 -2.41 -14.83
C VAL A 73 11.64 -3.49 -15.71
N ASP A 74 11.09 -4.53 -15.10
CA ASP A 74 10.29 -5.52 -15.81
C ASP A 74 8.88 -4.96 -16.08
N ILE A 75 8.14 -5.59 -17.00
CA ILE A 75 6.81 -5.11 -17.41
C ILE A 75 5.72 -5.37 -16.37
N SER A 76 6.02 -6.07 -15.27
CA SER A 76 5.09 -6.23 -14.16
C SER A 76 5.11 -5.03 -13.19
N SER A 77 6.11 -4.15 -13.31
CA SER A 77 6.17 -2.91 -12.54
C SER A 77 5.11 -1.92 -13.02
N THR A 78 4.11 -1.65 -12.17
CA THR A 78 3.04 -0.65 -12.39
C THR A 78 3.06 0.49 -11.38
N TYR A 79 3.92 0.43 -10.34
CA TYR A 79 4.06 1.46 -9.32
C TYR A 79 5.53 1.73 -8.92
N PRO A 80 5.91 2.99 -8.62
CA PRO A 80 5.10 4.20 -8.78
C PRO A 80 5.15 4.74 -10.23
N PRO A 81 4.01 5.16 -10.80
CA PRO A 81 3.89 5.47 -12.24
C PRO A 81 4.83 6.58 -12.72
N GLU A 82 5.10 7.58 -11.88
CA GLU A 82 5.98 8.72 -12.18
C GLU A 82 7.44 8.33 -12.47
N ILE A 83 7.91 7.23 -11.87
CA ILE A 83 9.25 6.67 -12.15
C ILE A 83 9.20 5.86 -13.45
N LEU A 84 8.14 5.08 -13.64
CA LEU A 84 8.03 4.14 -14.76
C LEU A 84 7.99 4.83 -16.13
N GLU A 85 7.54 6.08 -16.20
CA GLU A 85 7.60 6.90 -17.42
C GLU A 85 9.03 7.20 -17.88
N GLN A 86 10.01 7.11 -16.98
CA GLN A 86 11.39 7.57 -17.19
C GLN A 86 12.40 6.41 -17.28
N VAL A 87 11.96 5.17 -16.99
CA VAL A 87 12.83 3.99 -16.88
C VAL A 87 12.56 3.01 -18.03
N ASN A 88 13.61 2.33 -18.52
CA ASN A 88 13.47 1.36 -19.61
C ASN A 88 12.75 0.09 -19.13
N ALA A 89 11.81 -0.43 -19.93
CA ALA A 89 11.22 -1.74 -19.69
C ALA A 89 11.93 -2.84 -20.48
N PHE A 90 12.35 -3.95 -19.84
CA PHE A 90 13.21 -4.97 -20.49
C PHE A 90 12.60 -6.37 -20.65
N GLY A 91 11.32 -6.56 -20.32
CA GLY A 91 10.59 -7.83 -20.51
C GLY A 91 9.89 -8.30 -19.23
N PHE A 92 9.47 -9.56 -19.21
CA PHE A 92 8.76 -10.14 -18.06
C PHE A 92 9.70 -10.99 -17.21
N ALA A 93 9.67 -10.80 -15.90
CA ALA A 93 10.44 -11.55 -14.89
C ALA A 93 10.48 -13.06 -15.11
N ARG A 94 9.35 -13.63 -15.55
CA ARG A 94 9.20 -15.08 -15.72
C ARG A 94 9.64 -15.57 -17.12
N ARG A 95 10.22 -14.69 -17.94
CA ARG A 95 10.74 -14.94 -19.30
C ARG A 95 11.86 -13.95 -19.63
N LEU A 96 12.87 -13.88 -18.76
CA LEU A 96 14.00 -12.97 -18.92
C LEU A 96 14.74 -13.22 -20.23
N THR A 97 15.26 -12.13 -20.79
CA THR A 97 16.19 -12.15 -21.92
C THR A 97 17.44 -11.37 -21.49
N LEU A 98 18.63 -11.92 -21.74
CA LEU A 98 19.89 -11.35 -21.28
C LEU A 98 20.22 -10.01 -21.96
N GLU A 99 20.08 -9.94 -23.29
CA GLU A 99 20.57 -8.81 -24.09
C GLU A 99 19.97 -7.46 -23.66
N PRO A 100 18.64 -7.33 -23.45
CA PRO A 100 18.06 -6.07 -22.95
C PRO A 100 18.60 -5.66 -21.57
N ILE A 101 18.85 -6.62 -20.67
CA ILE A 101 19.36 -6.35 -19.32
C ILE A 101 20.78 -5.80 -19.42
N VAL A 102 21.66 -6.49 -20.14
CA VAL A 102 23.08 -6.09 -20.28
C VAL A 102 23.22 -4.77 -21.05
N ALA A 103 22.34 -4.49 -22.01
CA ALA A 103 22.35 -3.23 -22.75
C ALA A 103 22.12 -1.99 -21.87
N MET A 104 21.51 -2.16 -20.69
CA MET A 104 21.33 -1.10 -19.71
C MET A 104 22.56 -0.90 -18.81
N ASP A 105 23.61 -1.70 -18.97
CA ASP A 105 24.87 -1.63 -18.21
C ASP A 105 24.63 -1.58 -16.68
N PRO A 106 23.95 -2.57 -16.08
CA PRO A 106 23.61 -2.53 -14.66
C PRO A 106 24.82 -2.78 -13.76
N THR A 107 24.86 -2.09 -12.63
CA THR A 107 25.79 -2.41 -11.54
C THR A 107 25.25 -3.48 -10.60
N VAL A 108 23.93 -3.70 -10.59
CA VAL A 108 23.26 -4.75 -9.82
C VAL A 108 21.91 -5.07 -10.46
N PHE A 109 21.54 -6.36 -10.42
CA PHE A 109 20.24 -6.84 -10.84
C PHE A 109 19.48 -7.41 -9.64
N PHE A 110 18.27 -6.90 -9.40
CA PHE A 110 17.36 -7.42 -8.38
C PHE A 110 16.25 -8.24 -9.00
N CYS A 111 15.84 -9.33 -8.37
CA CYS A 111 14.57 -10.00 -8.69
C CYS A 111 14.07 -10.84 -7.50
N THR A 112 13.01 -11.61 -7.69
CA THR A 112 12.51 -12.59 -6.74
C THR A 112 12.81 -14.02 -7.17
N GLU A 113 12.49 -14.99 -6.33
CA GLU A 113 12.57 -16.44 -6.63
C GLU A 113 11.76 -16.86 -7.86
N THR A 114 10.82 -16.03 -8.32
CA THR A 114 10.00 -16.34 -9.50
C THR A 114 10.68 -15.97 -10.82
N CYS A 115 11.83 -15.29 -10.78
CA CYS A 115 12.59 -14.93 -11.97
C CYS A 115 13.09 -16.17 -12.72
N MET A 116 12.91 -16.19 -14.04
CA MET A 116 13.36 -17.32 -14.87
C MET A 116 13.62 -16.88 -16.32
N PRO A 117 14.45 -17.61 -17.09
CA PRO A 117 15.16 -18.84 -16.70
C PRO A 117 16.42 -18.56 -15.86
N ASP A 118 16.78 -19.51 -14.99
CA ASP A 118 18.02 -19.48 -14.18
C ASP A 118 19.27 -19.24 -15.04
N THR A 119 19.27 -19.74 -16.28
CA THR A 119 20.37 -19.54 -17.22
C THR A 119 20.69 -18.07 -17.47
N VAL A 120 19.68 -17.18 -17.48
CA VAL A 120 19.91 -15.74 -17.64
C VAL A 120 20.52 -15.15 -16.37
N LEU A 121 20.06 -15.57 -15.19
CA LEU A 121 20.62 -15.14 -13.91
C LEU A 121 22.09 -15.56 -13.78
N ASP A 122 22.41 -16.79 -14.19
CA ASP A 122 23.79 -17.29 -14.18
C ASP A 122 24.68 -16.54 -15.18
N GLN A 123 24.17 -16.22 -16.37
CA GLN A 123 24.90 -15.41 -17.35
C GLN A 123 25.19 -13.99 -16.83
N LEU A 124 24.25 -13.35 -16.12
CA LEU A 124 24.49 -12.05 -15.48
C LEU A 124 25.65 -12.15 -14.46
N ARG A 125 25.66 -13.20 -13.63
CA ARG A 125 26.75 -13.45 -12.66
C ARG A 125 28.09 -13.69 -13.35
N GLU A 126 28.12 -14.46 -14.45
CA GLU A 126 29.34 -14.70 -15.24
C GLU A 126 29.91 -13.43 -15.87
N LEU A 127 29.04 -12.45 -16.17
CA LEU A 127 29.42 -11.12 -16.64
C LEU A 127 29.88 -10.18 -15.50
N GLY A 128 29.86 -10.64 -14.25
CA GLY A 128 30.25 -9.86 -13.09
C GLY A 128 29.15 -8.93 -12.57
N ILE A 129 27.90 -9.08 -13.03
CA ILE A 129 26.76 -8.32 -12.51
C ILE A 129 26.22 -9.07 -11.28
N PRO A 130 26.25 -8.48 -10.07
CA PRO A 130 25.63 -9.05 -8.89
C PRO A 130 24.13 -9.25 -9.11
N VAL A 131 23.62 -10.43 -8.72
CA VAL A 131 22.20 -10.79 -8.80
C VAL A 131 21.68 -11.02 -7.39
N VAL A 132 20.75 -10.18 -6.95
CA VAL A 132 20.08 -10.26 -5.65
C VAL A 132 18.70 -10.88 -5.83
N ILE A 133 18.43 -11.98 -5.13
CA ILE A 133 17.14 -12.69 -5.17
C ILE A 133 16.39 -12.51 -3.85
N ALA A 134 15.25 -11.83 -3.89
CA ALA A 134 14.32 -11.63 -2.78
C ALA A 134 13.31 -12.79 -2.66
N PRO A 135 12.78 -13.06 -1.44
CA PRO A 135 11.81 -14.14 -1.22
C PRO A 135 10.47 -13.84 -1.88
N ASP A 136 9.79 -14.85 -2.45
CA ASP A 136 8.46 -14.68 -3.08
C ASP A 136 7.64 -15.98 -3.23
N SER A 137 8.27 -17.15 -3.08
CA SER A 137 7.65 -18.43 -3.44
C SER A 137 7.45 -19.42 -2.28
N GLU A 138 8.18 -19.26 -1.17
CA GLU A 138 8.02 -20.06 0.05
C GLU A 138 7.31 -19.22 1.14
N ASP A 139 6.27 -19.79 1.77
CA ASP A 139 5.53 -19.19 2.89
C ASP A 139 4.98 -17.77 2.61
N VAL A 140 4.13 -17.64 1.59
CA VAL A 140 3.44 -16.38 1.32
C VAL A 140 2.44 -16.09 2.45
N ASP A 141 2.87 -15.24 3.35
CA ASP A 141 2.12 -14.72 4.49
C ASP A 141 2.25 -13.20 4.56
N LEU A 142 1.57 -12.58 5.52
CA LEU A 142 1.62 -11.12 5.70
C LEU A 142 2.96 -10.60 6.23
N THR A 143 3.94 -11.47 6.50
CA THR A 143 5.32 -11.06 6.83
C THR A 143 6.23 -11.02 5.60
N LEU A 144 5.79 -11.57 4.46
CA LEU A 144 6.51 -11.50 3.18
C LEU A 144 6.96 -10.09 2.77
N PRO A 145 6.09 -9.04 2.80
CA PRO A 145 6.53 -7.68 2.40
C PRO A 145 7.68 -7.17 3.27
N ILE A 146 7.66 -7.44 4.57
CA ILE A 146 8.73 -7.06 5.52
C ILE A 146 10.04 -7.76 5.15
N ARG A 147 9.99 -9.08 4.90
CA ARG A 147 11.18 -9.85 4.48
C ARG A 147 11.77 -9.34 3.16
N LYS A 148 10.93 -8.93 2.20
CA LYS A 148 11.37 -8.32 0.93
C LYS A 148 12.05 -6.97 1.19
N VAL A 149 11.43 -6.10 1.98
CA VAL A 149 11.98 -4.78 2.33
C VAL A 149 13.34 -4.90 3.02
N GLU A 150 13.45 -5.74 4.05
CA GLU A 150 14.70 -5.95 4.77
C GLU A 150 15.83 -6.43 3.86
N MET A 151 15.53 -7.37 2.94
CA MET A 151 16.52 -7.88 2.01
C MET A 151 16.97 -6.83 0.98
N VAL A 152 16.03 -6.08 0.40
CA VAL A 152 16.35 -5.02 -0.56
C VAL A 152 17.10 -3.89 0.13
N ALA A 153 16.68 -3.47 1.32
CA ALA A 153 17.36 -2.44 2.10
C ALA A 153 18.79 -2.84 2.48
N ALA A 154 19.00 -4.09 2.90
CA ALA A 154 20.34 -4.61 3.16
C ALA A 154 21.22 -4.60 1.90
N ALA A 155 20.67 -4.96 0.74
CA ALA A 155 21.38 -4.93 -0.54
C ALA A 155 21.74 -3.50 -0.99
N LEU A 156 20.88 -2.53 -0.68
CA LEU A 156 21.07 -1.12 -1.01
C LEU A 156 21.96 -0.37 -0.01
N GLY A 157 22.28 -0.96 1.15
CA GLY A 157 23.10 -0.33 2.19
C GLY A 157 22.38 0.60 3.13
N VAL A 158 21.05 0.46 3.22
CA VAL A 158 20.16 1.29 4.02
C VAL A 158 19.29 0.46 4.97
N PRO A 159 19.89 -0.44 5.80
CA PRO A 159 19.12 -1.35 6.64
C PRO A 159 18.25 -0.62 7.68
N GLU A 160 18.61 0.59 8.10
CA GLU A 160 17.83 1.37 9.06
C GLU A 160 16.58 1.97 8.42
N GLU A 161 16.69 2.48 7.21
CA GLU A 161 15.57 2.93 6.39
C GLU A 161 14.64 1.75 6.05
N GLY A 162 15.23 0.58 5.77
CA GLY A 162 14.49 -0.67 5.64
C GLY A 162 13.69 -1.02 6.89
N ARG A 163 14.29 -0.89 8.08
CA ARG A 163 13.60 -1.13 9.37
C ARG A 163 12.41 -0.19 9.54
N VAL A 164 12.59 1.10 9.27
CA VAL A 164 11.51 2.10 9.37
C VAL A 164 10.36 1.77 8.41
N LEU A 165 10.67 1.43 7.16
CA LEU A 165 9.67 1.06 6.17
C LEU A 165 8.95 -0.25 6.53
N SER A 166 9.67 -1.24 7.06
CA SER A 166 9.07 -2.48 7.55
C SER A 166 8.11 -2.25 8.72
N GLU A 167 8.47 -1.38 9.67
CA GLU A 167 7.61 -1.02 10.81
C GLU A 167 6.33 -0.30 10.37
N GLN A 168 6.43 0.54 9.33
CA GLN A 168 5.26 1.16 8.71
C GLN A 168 4.34 0.09 8.14
N ILE A 169 4.85 -0.81 7.29
CA ILE A 169 4.05 -1.89 6.67
C ILE A 169 3.40 -2.78 7.74
N GLU A 170 4.14 -3.16 8.78
CA GLU A 170 3.61 -3.99 9.88
C GLU A 170 2.46 -3.27 10.60
N THR A 171 2.64 -1.98 10.89
CA THR A 171 1.61 -1.14 11.53
C THR A 171 0.32 -1.10 10.70
N GLU A 172 0.45 -0.94 9.37
CA GLU A 172 -0.70 -0.90 8.47
C GLU A 172 -1.46 -2.24 8.41
N ILE A 173 -0.71 -3.34 8.38
CA ILE A 173 -1.28 -4.69 8.43
C ILE A 173 -2.03 -4.90 9.75
N ASP A 174 -1.48 -4.42 10.87
CA ASP A 174 -2.11 -4.53 12.18
C ASP A 174 -3.37 -3.65 12.31
N TRP A 175 -3.43 -2.50 11.63
CA TRP A 175 -4.68 -1.75 11.51
C TRP A 175 -5.74 -2.52 10.73
N ALA A 176 -5.37 -3.15 9.61
CA ALA A 176 -6.31 -3.97 8.86
C ALA A 176 -6.87 -5.10 9.75
N ARG A 177 -6.00 -5.79 10.48
CA ARG A 177 -6.39 -6.82 11.47
C ARG A 177 -7.33 -6.28 12.55
N THR A 178 -7.04 -5.09 13.07
CA THR A 178 -7.85 -4.46 14.12
C THR A 178 -9.22 -4.06 13.57
N ALA A 179 -9.29 -3.51 12.36
CA ALA A 179 -10.53 -3.12 11.72
C ALA A 179 -11.45 -4.32 11.48
N ILE A 180 -10.91 -5.44 11.01
CA ILE A 180 -11.72 -6.64 10.74
C ILE A 180 -12.12 -7.39 12.01
N ALA A 181 -11.45 -7.19 13.15
CA ALA A 181 -11.73 -7.92 14.39
C ALA A 181 -13.17 -7.71 14.90
N ASN A 182 -13.80 -6.58 14.56
CA ASN A 182 -15.16 -6.24 14.93
C ASN A 182 -16.21 -6.61 13.86
N THR A 183 -15.79 -7.22 12.74
CA THR A 183 -16.71 -7.67 11.70
C THR A 183 -17.52 -8.88 12.18
N GLN A 184 -18.83 -8.88 11.88
CA GLN A 184 -19.74 -9.94 12.33
C GLN A 184 -19.82 -11.13 11.36
N THR A 185 -19.39 -10.92 10.12
CA THR A 185 -19.49 -11.89 9.03
C THR A 185 -18.16 -11.99 8.31
N ARG A 186 -17.86 -13.18 7.79
CA ARG A 186 -16.70 -13.44 6.95
C ARG A 186 -17.20 -13.93 5.59
N PRO A 187 -17.20 -13.07 4.55
CA PRO A 187 -17.71 -13.43 3.24
C PRO A 187 -16.76 -14.40 2.53
N TYR A 188 -17.31 -15.29 1.70
CA TYR A 188 -16.53 -16.17 0.83
C TYR A 188 -16.03 -15.38 -0.37
N VAL A 189 -14.71 -15.34 -0.56
CA VAL A 189 -14.06 -14.58 -1.63
C VAL A 189 -13.28 -15.54 -2.52
N LEU A 190 -13.49 -15.45 -3.84
CA LEU A 190 -12.81 -16.28 -4.83
C LEU A 190 -11.92 -15.43 -5.73
N LEU A 191 -10.62 -15.73 -5.81
CA LEU A 191 -9.73 -15.06 -6.75
C LEU A 191 -9.67 -15.82 -8.08
N LEU A 192 -10.07 -15.15 -9.16
CA LEU A 192 -9.98 -15.66 -10.53
C LEU A 192 -8.90 -14.94 -11.31
N TYR A 193 -7.95 -15.72 -11.84
CA TYR A 193 -6.90 -15.23 -12.72
C TYR A 193 -7.27 -15.49 -14.17
N PHE A 194 -7.13 -14.44 -14.99
CA PHE A 194 -7.35 -14.49 -16.42
C PHE A 194 -6.08 -14.12 -17.17
N ARG A 195 -5.83 -14.80 -18.29
CA ARG A 195 -4.86 -14.37 -19.29
C ARG A 195 -5.36 -14.71 -20.68
N GLY A 196 -5.82 -13.68 -21.39
CA GLY A 196 -6.60 -13.85 -22.60
C GLY A 196 -7.88 -14.64 -22.34
N THR A 197 -8.52 -15.10 -23.40
CA THR A 197 -9.76 -15.89 -23.32
C THR A 197 -9.54 -17.37 -22.98
N ARG A 198 -8.28 -17.81 -22.85
CA ARG A 198 -7.92 -19.24 -22.80
C ARG A 198 -7.45 -19.72 -21.44
N LEU A 199 -6.72 -18.89 -20.70
CA LEU A 199 -6.19 -19.27 -19.40
C LEU A 199 -7.07 -18.62 -18.34
N GLN A 200 -7.79 -19.47 -17.61
CA GLN A 200 -8.66 -19.11 -16.51
C GLN A 200 -8.31 -20.03 -15.34
N LEU A 201 -7.78 -19.45 -14.26
CA LEU A 201 -7.35 -20.19 -13.09
C LEU A 201 -8.12 -19.70 -11.87
N VAL A 202 -8.31 -20.62 -10.92
CA VAL A 202 -8.73 -20.37 -9.56
C VAL A 202 -7.49 -20.46 -8.69
N TYR A 203 -7.30 -19.46 -7.83
CA TYR A 203 -6.23 -19.47 -6.84
C TYR A 203 -6.84 -19.98 -5.54
N GLY A 204 -6.32 -21.08 -5.01
CA GLY A 204 -6.75 -21.68 -3.76
C GLY A 204 -5.81 -21.42 -2.59
N SER A 205 -5.84 -22.30 -1.60
CA SER A 205 -4.93 -22.25 -0.45
C SER A 205 -3.48 -22.46 -0.88
N LYS A 206 -2.53 -22.06 -0.01
CA LYS A 206 -1.08 -22.04 -0.31
C LYS A 206 -0.74 -21.17 -1.52
N THR A 207 -1.51 -20.12 -1.73
CA THR A 207 -1.22 -19.06 -2.70
C THR A 207 -1.30 -17.70 -2.01
N PRO A 208 -0.76 -16.63 -2.63
CA PRO A 208 -0.91 -15.26 -2.11
C PRO A 208 -2.38 -14.85 -1.90
N ALA A 209 -3.34 -15.46 -2.61
CA ALA A 209 -4.76 -15.17 -2.46
C ALA A 209 -5.26 -15.48 -1.04
N GLU A 210 -4.81 -16.59 -0.45
CA GLU A 210 -5.23 -17.03 0.89
C GLU A 210 -4.79 -15.99 1.94
N ALA A 211 -3.51 -15.63 1.97
CA ALA A 211 -2.99 -14.66 2.93
C ALA A 211 -3.68 -13.30 2.83
N LEU A 212 -3.97 -12.85 1.60
CA LEU A 212 -4.65 -11.57 1.37
C LEU A 212 -6.13 -11.62 1.79
N ILE A 213 -6.88 -12.61 1.32
CA ILE A 213 -8.32 -12.73 1.58
C ILE A 213 -8.59 -12.94 3.06
N GLU A 214 -7.86 -13.86 3.69
CA GLU A 214 -7.98 -14.13 5.12
C GLU A 214 -7.51 -12.91 5.95
N GLY A 215 -6.45 -12.24 5.51
CA GLY A 215 -5.93 -11.02 6.12
C GLY A 215 -6.91 -9.84 6.08
N ALA A 216 -7.81 -9.81 5.10
CA ALA A 216 -8.87 -8.82 4.96
C ALA A 216 -10.20 -9.24 5.61
N GLY A 217 -10.23 -10.38 6.33
CA GLY A 217 -11.42 -10.85 7.05
C GLY A 217 -12.38 -11.73 6.24
N GLY A 218 -12.07 -12.00 4.97
CA GLY A 218 -12.80 -12.96 4.13
C GLY A 218 -12.44 -14.41 4.42
N ILE A 219 -13.13 -15.34 3.76
CA ILE A 219 -12.80 -16.77 3.66
C ILE A 219 -12.34 -17.05 2.23
N GLU A 220 -11.16 -17.65 2.04
CA GLU A 220 -10.69 -18.06 0.71
C GLU A 220 -11.52 -19.25 0.20
N ALA A 221 -12.44 -18.96 -0.74
CA ALA A 221 -13.53 -19.86 -1.08
C ALA A 221 -13.09 -21.13 -1.81
N ALA A 222 -11.98 -21.12 -2.54
CA ALA A 222 -11.46 -22.31 -3.22
C ALA A 222 -10.75 -23.24 -2.23
N GLY A 223 -9.95 -22.69 -1.33
CA GLY A 223 -9.24 -23.37 -0.25
C GLY A 223 -10.22 -24.09 0.67
N GLU A 224 -11.37 -23.45 0.97
CA GLU A 224 -12.38 -24.05 1.85
C GLU A 224 -13.09 -25.28 1.23
N ILE A 225 -13.01 -25.43 -0.11
CA ILE A 225 -13.48 -26.64 -0.81
C ILE A 225 -12.32 -27.60 -1.15
N GLY A 226 -11.13 -27.37 -0.58
CA GLY A 226 -9.96 -28.24 -0.69
C GLY A 226 -9.10 -28.03 -1.94
N ILE A 227 -9.21 -26.89 -2.61
CA ILE A 227 -8.34 -26.53 -3.73
C ILE A 227 -7.05 -25.90 -3.18
N GLU A 228 -5.92 -26.52 -3.49
CA GLU A 228 -4.59 -25.97 -3.21
C GLU A 228 -3.92 -25.49 -4.49
N GLY A 229 -3.19 -24.38 -4.41
CA GLY A 229 -2.40 -23.84 -5.51
C GLY A 229 -3.25 -23.22 -6.63
N TYR A 230 -2.76 -23.37 -7.86
CA TYR A 230 -3.38 -22.79 -9.06
C TYR A 230 -4.04 -23.88 -9.90
N VAL A 231 -5.38 -23.88 -10.00
CA VAL A 231 -6.12 -24.90 -10.76
C VAL A 231 -6.94 -24.30 -11.89
N PRO A 232 -7.15 -25.02 -13.01
CA PRO A 232 -8.05 -24.56 -14.06
C PRO A 232 -9.48 -24.35 -13.56
N LEU A 233 -10.06 -23.19 -13.90
CA LEU A 233 -11.45 -22.90 -13.59
C LEU A 233 -12.40 -23.88 -14.30
N ASN A 234 -13.41 -24.36 -13.59
CA ASN A 234 -14.54 -25.07 -14.15
C ASN A 234 -15.85 -24.65 -13.43
N PRO A 235 -17.04 -24.93 -14.01
CA PRO A 235 -18.32 -24.53 -13.43
C PRO A 235 -18.62 -25.15 -12.06
N GLU A 236 -18.10 -26.34 -11.78
CA GLU A 236 -18.33 -27.04 -10.51
C GLU A 236 -17.66 -26.28 -9.35
N ILE A 237 -16.46 -25.73 -9.58
CA ILE A 237 -15.76 -24.90 -8.60
C ILE A 237 -16.61 -23.70 -8.18
N LEU A 238 -17.20 -22.96 -9.13
CA LEU A 238 -18.03 -21.78 -8.82
C LEU A 238 -19.25 -22.14 -7.97
N LEU A 239 -19.90 -23.26 -8.30
CA LEU A 239 -21.11 -23.70 -7.59
C LEU A 239 -20.82 -24.30 -6.22
N THR A 240 -19.64 -24.90 -6.04
CA THR A 240 -19.23 -25.48 -4.74
C THR A 240 -18.58 -24.46 -3.82
N ALA A 241 -17.70 -23.59 -4.34
CA ALA A 241 -17.08 -22.49 -3.59
C ALA A 241 -18.11 -21.41 -3.22
N TYR A 242 -19.16 -21.26 -4.03
CA TYR A 242 -20.33 -20.41 -3.79
C TYR A 242 -19.97 -19.00 -3.27
N PRO A 243 -19.10 -18.24 -3.98
CA PRO A 243 -18.52 -16.99 -3.47
C PRO A 243 -19.53 -15.85 -3.33
N ASP A 244 -19.33 -15.04 -2.29
CA ASP A 244 -19.97 -13.75 -2.05
C ASP A 244 -19.34 -12.62 -2.88
N TYR A 245 -18.02 -12.70 -3.10
CA TYR A 245 -17.24 -11.78 -3.92
C TYR A 245 -16.28 -12.54 -4.84
N VAL A 246 -16.01 -11.97 -6.02
CA VAL A 246 -14.99 -12.45 -6.95
C VAL A 246 -13.91 -11.39 -7.09
N LEU A 247 -12.68 -11.74 -6.72
CA LEU A 247 -11.50 -10.90 -6.92
C LEU A 247 -10.88 -11.14 -8.30
N LEU A 248 -10.55 -10.05 -8.98
CA LEU A 248 -10.01 -10.03 -10.32
C LEU A 248 -8.80 -9.09 -10.41
N MET A 249 -7.80 -9.55 -11.14
CA MET A 249 -6.69 -8.71 -11.62
C MET A 249 -7.14 -7.87 -12.81
N GLN A 250 -6.89 -6.57 -12.77
CA GLN A 250 -7.31 -5.63 -13.81
C GLN A 250 -6.76 -6.02 -15.18
N SER A 251 -5.44 -6.22 -15.31
CA SER A 251 -4.87 -6.53 -16.64
C SER A 251 -5.34 -7.90 -17.13
N GLY A 252 -5.51 -8.84 -16.19
CA GLY A 252 -6.00 -10.18 -16.47
C GLY A 252 -7.39 -10.16 -17.10
N ILE A 253 -8.36 -9.51 -16.44
CA ILE A 253 -9.73 -9.46 -16.94
C ILE A 253 -9.86 -8.62 -18.22
N GLU A 254 -9.13 -7.51 -18.33
CA GLU A 254 -9.06 -6.71 -19.56
C GLU A 254 -8.56 -7.55 -20.74
N SER A 255 -7.50 -8.35 -20.54
CA SER A 255 -6.95 -9.23 -21.57
C SER A 255 -7.95 -10.31 -22.03
N ALA A 256 -8.89 -10.70 -21.17
CA ALA A 256 -9.92 -11.68 -21.50
C ALA A 256 -11.09 -11.10 -22.29
N GLY A 257 -11.23 -9.77 -22.35
CA GLY A 257 -12.36 -9.08 -22.98
C GLY A 257 -13.24 -8.29 -22.02
N GLY A 258 -12.79 -8.07 -20.79
CA GLY A 258 -13.46 -7.25 -19.79
C GLY A 258 -14.37 -8.04 -18.86
N LEU A 259 -15.00 -7.31 -17.93
CA LEU A 259 -15.76 -7.87 -16.80
C LEU A 259 -16.92 -8.80 -17.20
N ASP A 260 -17.52 -8.57 -18.38
CA ASP A 260 -18.61 -9.41 -18.89
C ASP A 260 -18.19 -10.88 -19.08
N VAL A 261 -16.90 -11.13 -19.28
CA VAL A 261 -16.35 -12.50 -19.31
C VAL A 261 -16.58 -13.19 -17.98
N ALA A 262 -16.24 -12.55 -16.86
CA ALA A 262 -16.43 -13.11 -15.52
C ALA A 262 -17.93 -13.30 -15.21
N ARG A 263 -18.78 -12.33 -15.56
CA ARG A 263 -20.25 -12.41 -15.40
C ARG A 263 -20.87 -13.56 -16.18
N SER A 264 -20.34 -13.84 -17.38
CA SER A 264 -20.86 -14.87 -18.28
C SER A 264 -20.36 -16.29 -17.98
N LEU A 265 -19.48 -16.46 -16.98
CA LEU A 265 -19.00 -17.78 -16.58
C LEU A 265 -20.17 -18.68 -16.18
N GLN A 266 -20.17 -19.92 -16.69
CA GLN A 266 -21.20 -20.89 -16.37
C GLN A 266 -21.17 -21.20 -14.86
N GLY A 267 -22.31 -21.01 -14.19
CA GLY A 267 -22.42 -21.15 -12.74
C GLY A 267 -22.35 -19.83 -11.98
N MET A 268 -21.81 -18.75 -12.57
CA MET A 268 -21.63 -17.47 -11.88
C MET A 268 -22.96 -16.82 -11.51
N SER A 269 -23.94 -16.79 -12.40
CA SER A 269 -25.27 -16.24 -12.10
C SER A 269 -26.03 -16.97 -10.97
N GLN A 270 -25.55 -18.13 -10.54
CA GLN A 270 -26.11 -18.91 -9.43
C GLN A 270 -25.42 -18.63 -8.10
N THR A 271 -24.25 -17.96 -8.09
CA THR A 271 -23.53 -17.59 -6.86
C THR A 271 -24.04 -16.23 -6.33
N PRO A 272 -23.86 -15.93 -5.04
CA PRO A 272 -24.18 -14.60 -4.51
C PRO A 272 -23.40 -13.50 -5.23
N ALA A 273 -22.11 -13.72 -5.55
CA ALA A 273 -21.31 -12.76 -6.29
C ALA A 273 -21.92 -12.39 -7.65
N GLY A 274 -22.37 -13.37 -8.44
CA GLY A 274 -23.00 -13.10 -9.74
C GLY A 274 -24.41 -12.52 -9.64
N GLN A 275 -25.15 -12.80 -8.57
CA GLN A 275 -26.48 -12.21 -8.33
C GLN A 275 -26.41 -10.74 -7.93
N ASN A 276 -25.39 -10.37 -7.15
CA ASN A 276 -25.20 -9.02 -6.62
C ASN A 276 -24.24 -8.15 -7.45
N ASP A 277 -23.61 -8.73 -8.48
CA ASP A 277 -22.54 -8.09 -9.27
C ASP A 277 -21.32 -7.69 -8.43
N ASN A 278 -20.98 -8.51 -7.43
CA ASN A 278 -19.87 -8.30 -6.49
C ASN A 278 -18.53 -8.75 -7.08
N PHE A 279 -18.09 -8.07 -8.15
CA PHE A 279 -16.77 -8.28 -8.75
C PHE A 279 -15.85 -7.14 -8.35
N LEU A 280 -14.77 -7.49 -7.64
CA LEU A 280 -13.76 -6.55 -7.17
C LEU A 280 -12.54 -6.63 -8.09
N ILE A 281 -12.13 -5.50 -8.66
CA ILE A 281 -11.04 -5.42 -9.64
C ILE A 281 -9.96 -4.51 -9.06
N TYR A 282 -8.74 -5.02 -8.96
CA TYR A 282 -7.58 -4.26 -8.51
C TYR A 282 -6.43 -4.36 -9.50
N ASP A 283 -5.53 -3.37 -9.47
CA ASP A 283 -4.23 -3.45 -10.12
C ASP A 283 -3.49 -4.72 -9.67
N ASP A 284 -2.85 -5.39 -10.61
CA ASP A 284 -2.27 -6.72 -10.39
C ASP A 284 -1.15 -6.71 -9.34
N GLN A 285 -0.27 -5.70 -9.41
CA GLN A 285 0.84 -5.52 -8.49
C GLN A 285 0.32 -5.09 -7.12
N TYR A 286 -0.67 -4.22 -7.07
CA TYR A 286 -1.29 -3.81 -5.81
C TYR A 286 -1.96 -4.98 -5.08
N LEU A 287 -2.66 -5.84 -5.85
CA LEU A 287 -3.38 -6.99 -5.30
C LEU A 287 -2.45 -8.09 -4.79
N LEU A 288 -1.47 -8.53 -5.61
CA LEU A 288 -0.65 -9.72 -5.31
C LEU A 288 0.86 -9.45 -5.25
N GLY A 289 1.29 -8.18 -5.22
CA GLY A 289 2.72 -7.83 -5.13
C GLY A 289 3.34 -8.14 -3.77
N PHE A 290 2.56 -8.07 -2.68
CA PHE A 290 3.07 -8.22 -1.30
C PHE A 290 4.30 -7.34 -1.07
N SER A 291 4.13 -6.03 -1.32
CA SER A 291 5.16 -5.00 -1.26
C SER A 291 4.77 -3.90 -0.25
N THR A 292 5.24 -2.67 -0.43
CA THR A 292 5.07 -1.57 0.52
C THR A 292 3.61 -1.18 0.75
N ARG A 293 2.73 -1.40 -0.23
CA ARG A 293 1.28 -1.09 -0.10
C ARG A 293 0.42 -2.24 0.40
N THR A 294 1.00 -3.32 0.95
CA THR A 294 0.23 -4.50 1.40
C THR A 294 -0.79 -4.16 2.48
N GLY A 295 -0.43 -3.32 3.45
CA GLY A 295 -1.35 -2.89 4.50
C GLY A 295 -2.55 -2.13 3.94
N GLN A 296 -2.32 -1.14 3.07
CA GLN A 296 -3.39 -0.44 2.36
C GLN A 296 -4.29 -1.38 1.55
N MET A 297 -3.72 -2.36 0.84
CA MET A 297 -4.51 -3.34 0.08
C MET A 297 -5.43 -4.16 0.99
N LEU A 298 -4.97 -4.57 2.18
CA LEU A 298 -5.81 -5.26 3.15
C LEU A 298 -6.96 -4.37 3.65
N LEU A 299 -6.68 -3.10 3.94
CA LEU A 299 -7.68 -2.13 4.39
C LEU A 299 -8.76 -1.91 3.32
N ASP A 300 -8.34 -1.73 2.07
CA ASP A 300 -9.25 -1.52 0.94
C ASP A 300 -10.10 -2.76 0.68
N LEU A 301 -9.48 -3.95 0.68
CA LEU A 301 -10.22 -5.20 0.50
C LEU A 301 -11.21 -5.43 1.64
N ALA A 302 -10.81 -5.18 2.89
CA ALA A 302 -11.68 -5.30 4.05
C ALA A 302 -12.88 -4.36 3.94
N ALA A 303 -12.68 -3.12 3.52
CA ALA A 303 -13.76 -2.15 3.30
C ALA A 303 -14.75 -2.61 2.23
N ASP A 304 -14.25 -3.24 1.16
CA ASP A 304 -15.08 -3.66 0.03
C ASP A 304 -15.86 -4.95 0.33
N ILE A 305 -15.31 -5.88 1.11
CA ILE A 305 -15.99 -7.16 1.44
C ILE A 305 -16.83 -7.07 2.73
N HIS A 306 -16.57 -6.10 3.61
CA HIS A 306 -17.34 -5.84 4.82
C HIS A 306 -18.00 -4.45 4.79
N PRO A 307 -19.09 -4.26 4.02
CA PRO A 307 -19.75 -2.95 3.88
C PRO A 307 -20.35 -2.40 5.18
N ASP A 308 -20.61 -3.28 6.17
CA ASP A 308 -21.10 -2.92 7.50
C ASP A 308 -19.97 -2.61 8.50
N MET A 309 -18.70 -2.70 8.07
CA MET A 309 -17.55 -2.46 8.93
C MET A 309 -17.50 -1.00 9.38
N THR A 310 -17.51 -0.78 10.68
CA THR A 310 -17.21 0.51 11.30
C THR A 310 -15.77 0.54 11.73
N TRP A 311 -14.97 1.36 11.05
CA TRP A 311 -13.66 1.79 11.52
C TRP A 311 -13.83 2.58 12.81
N GLU A 312 -13.11 2.21 13.87
CA GLU A 312 -12.91 3.07 15.04
C GLU A 312 -11.51 3.69 14.91
N LEU A 313 -11.44 4.98 14.58
CA LEU A 313 -10.17 5.70 14.58
C LEU A 313 -9.88 6.16 16.02
N GLU A 314 -8.99 5.44 16.71
CA GLU A 314 -8.54 5.85 18.05
C GLU A 314 -7.40 6.86 17.90
N VAL A 315 -7.74 8.16 17.92
CA VAL A 315 -6.74 9.23 17.91
C VAL A 315 -6.42 9.62 19.36
N GLU A 316 -5.26 9.20 19.86
CA GLU A 316 -4.78 9.62 21.17
C GLU A 316 -3.94 10.90 21.01
N TYR A 317 -4.48 12.04 21.47
CA TYR A 317 -3.72 13.29 21.56
C TYR A 317 -3.21 13.48 22.99
N PRO A 318 -1.95 13.15 23.31
CA PRO A 318 -1.37 13.55 24.59
C PRO A 318 -1.10 15.06 24.58
N TYR A 319 -1.97 15.84 25.22
CA TYR A 319 -1.68 17.24 25.55
C TYR A 319 -1.12 17.35 26.96
N THR A 320 0.07 17.95 27.09
CA THR A 320 0.65 18.34 28.38
C THR A 320 0.55 19.85 28.51
N PHE A 321 -0.22 20.34 29.48
CA PHE A 321 -0.20 21.77 29.83
C PHE A 321 0.76 21.98 30.99
N THR A 322 1.61 23.01 30.89
CA THR A 322 2.36 23.53 32.03
C THR A 322 1.56 24.68 32.63
N ASP A 323 0.98 24.47 33.82
CA ASP A 323 0.40 25.58 34.59
C ASP A 323 1.54 26.52 35.03
N ALA A 324 1.29 27.83 35.03
CA ALA A 324 2.17 28.87 35.56
C ALA A 324 2.54 28.66 37.05
N THR A 325 1.93 27.67 37.74
CA THR A 325 2.29 27.24 39.10
C THR A 325 3.18 25.99 39.19
N SER A 326 3.83 25.56 38.10
CA SER A 326 4.89 24.52 38.07
C SER A 326 4.48 23.07 38.39
N GLU A 327 3.21 22.70 38.24
CA GLU A 327 2.80 21.28 38.16
C GLU A 327 2.41 20.95 36.72
N ASN A 328 3.06 19.93 36.13
CA ASN A 328 2.64 19.36 34.85
C ASN A 328 1.33 18.61 35.08
N VAL A 329 0.26 19.05 34.43
CA VAL A 329 -1.03 18.35 34.43
C VAL A 329 -1.18 17.69 33.06
N THR A 330 -1.07 16.36 33.03
CA THR A 330 -1.45 15.56 31.86
C THR A 330 -2.96 15.42 31.85
N VAL A 331 -3.62 15.95 30.84
CA VAL A 331 -5.07 15.79 30.65
C VAL A 331 -5.28 14.74 29.56
N HIS A 332 -5.81 13.58 29.94
CA HIS A 332 -6.29 12.59 28.97
C HIS A 332 -7.64 13.10 28.44
N MET A 333 -7.69 13.53 27.18
CA MET A 333 -8.96 13.82 26.51
C MET A 333 -9.73 12.51 26.25
N PRO A 334 -11.07 12.54 26.20
CA PRO A 334 -11.85 11.33 25.97
C PRO A 334 -11.55 10.75 24.58
N ARG A 335 -11.61 9.40 24.51
CA ARG A 335 -11.56 8.59 23.29
C ARG A 335 -12.47 9.16 22.21
N PHE A 336 -11.92 9.37 21.01
CA PHE A 336 -12.71 9.63 19.82
C PHE A 336 -13.11 8.31 19.17
N VAL A 337 -14.39 8.18 18.81
CA VAL A 337 -14.92 7.07 18.02
C VAL A 337 -15.66 7.71 16.84
N ALA A 338 -15.04 7.71 15.66
CA ALA A 338 -15.68 8.15 14.43
C ALA A 338 -16.31 6.94 13.74
N THR A 339 -17.62 6.95 13.46
CA THR A 339 -18.29 5.87 12.71
C THR A 339 -18.33 6.20 11.21
N THR A 340 -18.12 5.21 10.36
CA THR A 340 -17.44 5.40 9.05
C THR A 340 -18.30 5.40 7.80
N SER A 341 -19.62 5.26 7.89
CA SER A 341 -20.47 5.35 6.69
C SER A 341 -20.30 6.70 5.97
N GLU A 342 -19.80 7.74 6.65
CA GLU A 342 -19.64 9.10 6.12
C GLU A 342 -18.17 9.50 5.80
N LEU A 343 -17.16 8.77 6.30
CA LEU A 343 -15.74 9.16 6.23
C LEU A 343 -14.87 8.25 5.35
N ALA A 344 -15.35 7.06 4.98
CA ALA A 344 -14.58 6.11 4.16
C ALA A 344 -14.05 6.65 2.82
N PRO A 345 -14.73 7.56 2.09
CA PRO A 345 -14.18 8.18 0.89
C PRO A 345 -13.08 9.21 1.18
N ILE A 346 -13.12 9.85 2.36
CA ILE A 346 -12.18 10.90 2.78
C ILE A 346 -10.88 10.26 3.28
N VAL A 347 -10.97 9.19 4.06
CA VAL A 347 -9.80 8.38 4.46
C VAL A 347 -9.11 7.77 3.24
N ARG A 348 -9.87 7.23 2.27
CA ARG A 348 -9.35 6.72 0.99
C ARG A 348 -8.71 7.80 0.11
N ALA A 349 -9.25 9.01 0.09
CA ALA A 349 -8.75 10.10 -0.76
C ALA A 349 -7.55 10.85 -0.17
N LEU A 350 -7.38 10.85 1.16
CA LEU A 350 -6.35 11.63 1.82
C LEU A 350 -5.06 10.84 2.14
N GLY A 351 -5.07 9.51 2.01
CA GLY A 351 -3.90 8.68 2.38
C GLY A 351 -3.45 8.90 3.83
N PHE A 352 -4.35 9.35 4.72
CA PHE A 352 -4.02 9.57 6.13
C PHE A 352 -3.87 8.23 6.85
N HIS A 353 -2.63 7.85 7.09
CA HIS A 353 -2.20 6.74 7.94
C HIS A 353 -2.27 7.14 9.43
N PRO A 354 -2.94 6.37 10.31
CA PRO A 354 -2.99 6.64 11.75
C PRO A 354 -1.70 6.32 12.54
N THR A 355 -0.54 6.91 12.24
CA THR A 355 0.55 6.91 13.24
C THR A 355 1.44 8.14 13.19
N MET A 356 1.70 8.67 14.39
CA MET A 356 2.78 9.61 14.77
C MET A 356 2.60 11.05 14.30
N VAL A 357 1.77 11.80 15.03
CA VAL A 357 2.03 13.23 15.24
C VAL A 357 2.87 13.35 16.50
N GLU A 358 4.17 13.05 16.39
CA GLU A 358 5.15 13.72 17.24
C GLU A 358 5.56 14.99 16.46
N ASP A 359 5.33 16.15 17.06
CA ASP A 359 5.63 17.50 16.54
C ASP A 359 4.68 18.17 15.53
N ALA A 360 3.37 18.14 15.78
CA ALA A 360 2.53 19.25 15.29
C ALA A 360 2.80 20.52 16.12
N THR A 361 3.46 21.50 15.50
CA THR A 361 3.59 22.84 16.07
C THR A 361 2.30 23.63 15.84
N THR A 362 1.75 24.11 16.95
CA THR A 362 0.72 25.11 17.31
C THR A 362 -0.18 25.82 16.29
N ASP A 363 0.01 25.81 14.98
CA ASP A 363 -0.68 26.78 14.11
C ASP A 363 -1.92 26.29 13.35
N ASP A 364 -2.29 25.01 13.40
CA ASP A 364 -3.46 24.49 12.67
C ASP A 364 -4.49 23.81 13.58
N ILE A 365 -5.14 24.59 14.46
CA ILE A 365 -6.44 24.21 15.05
C ILE A 365 -7.32 25.46 15.13
N LEU A 366 -8.47 25.40 14.46
CA LEU A 366 -9.51 26.43 14.53
C LEU A 366 -10.07 26.51 15.97
N LEU A 367 -9.56 27.44 16.76
CA LEU A 367 -10.09 27.77 18.08
C LEU A 367 -11.54 28.27 17.93
N MET A 368 -12.51 27.46 18.36
CA MET A 368 -13.78 28.03 18.81
C MET A 368 -13.48 28.91 20.02
N GLN A 369 -13.80 30.19 19.89
CA GLN A 369 -13.78 31.18 20.97
C GLN A 369 -14.75 30.73 22.08
N LEU A 370 -14.27 29.90 22.99
CA LEU A 370 -14.92 29.68 24.28
C LEU A 370 -14.45 30.80 25.20
N GLU A 371 -15.19 31.91 25.21
CA GLU A 371 -14.97 32.99 26.17
C GLU A 371 -15.12 32.46 27.61
N ASP A 372 -14.07 32.67 28.40
CA ASP A 372 -13.96 32.82 29.86
C ASP A 372 -14.62 31.84 30.84
N ASP A 373 -15.23 30.72 30.42
CA ASP A 373 -15.83 29.77 31.38
C ASP A 373 -15.61 28.29 31.07
N TRP A 374 -14.37 27.91 30.69
CA TRP A 374 -13.99 26.51 30.43
C TRP A 374 -14.26 25.58 31.63
N GLN A 375 -14.25 26.11 32.86
CA GLN A 375 -14.55 25.37 34.09
C GLN A 375 -16.00 24.86 34.12
N SER A 376 -16.94 25.54 33.43
CA SER A 376 -18.34 25.12 33.31
C SER A 376 -18.58 23.94 32.34
N TYR A 377 -17.54 23.51 31.62
CA TYR A 377 -17.58 22.43 30.63
C TYR A 377 -16.76 21.20 31.04
N ARG A 378 -16.06 21.25 32.18
CA ARG A 378 -15.17 20.18 32.68
C ARG A 378 -15.84 18.81 32.81
N ASP A 379 -17.13 18.80 33.13
CA ASP A 379 -17.89 17.57 33.45
C ASP A 379 -19.00 17.29 32.42
N LYS A 380 -18.91 17.86 31.19
CA LYS A 380 -19.91 17.66 30.13
C LYS A 380 -19.29 16.88 28.96
N ASP A 381 -20.07 15.95 28.41
CA ASP A 381 -19.74 15.34 27.12
C ASP A 381 -19.99 16.36 26.00
N PHE A 382 -19.02 16.53 25.10
CA PHE A 382 -19.13 17.38 23.93
C PHE A 382 -18.68 16.64 22.66
N THR A 383 -19.32 16.94 21.55
CA THR A 383 -18.95 16.45 20.21
C THR A 383 -18.35 17.63 19.45
N VAL A 384 -17.10 17.50 19.04
CA VAL A 384 -16.42 18.48 18.17
C VAL A 384 -16.43 17.92 16.75
N ILE A 385 -16.99 18.68 15.80
CA ILE A 385 -16.99 18.34 14.38
C ILE A 385 -15.97 19.23 13.70
N VAL A 386 -14.91 18.64 13.15
CA VAL A 386 -13.93 19.36 12.33
C VAL A 386 -14.39 19.30 10.88
N VAL A 387 -14.67 20.46 10.29
CA VAL A 387 -14.99 20.59 8.86
C VAL A 387 -13.79 21.29 8.21
N PRO A 388 -13.08 20.66 7.25
CA PRO A 388 -11.98 21.31 6.55
C PRO A 388 -12.48 22.54 5.78
N SER A 389 -11.61 23.54 5.65
CA SER A 389 -11.94 24.79 4.96
C SER A 389 -12.17 24.55 3.45
N ALA A 390 -12.91 25.46 2.81
CA ALA A 390 -13.17 25.37 1.38
C ALA A 390 -11.88 25.42 0.53
N GLU A 391 -10.82 26.06 1.05
CA GLU A 391 -9.51 26.17 0.38
C GLU A 391 -8.72 24.86 0.48
N GLU A 392 -8.73 24.18 1.62
CA GLU A 392 -8.09 22.86 1.80
C GLU A 392 -8.74 21.80 0.91
N ILE A 393 -10.08 21.76 0.87
CA ILE A 393 -10.81 20.80 0.04
C ILE A 393 -10.54 21.06 -1.45
N SER A 394 -10.43 22.34 -1.86
CA SER A 394 -10.08 22.70 -3.24
C SER A 394 -8.63 22.32 -3.59
N PHE A 395 -7.70 22.45 -2.64
CA PHE A 395 -6.30 22.05 -2.80
C PHE A 395 -6.18 20.54 -2.98
N ILE A 396 -6.83 19.76 -2.11
CA ILE A 396 -6.89 18.29 -2.17
C ILE A 396 -7.53 17.82 -3.49
N ALA A 397 -8.66 18.42 -3.90
CA ALA A 397 -9.33 18.06 -5.14
C ALA A 397 -8.51 18.36 -6.41
N SER A 398 -7.62 19.38 -6.33
CA SER A 398 -6.70 19.72 -7.42
C SER A 398 -5.53 18.73 -7.52
N GLY A 399 -4.98 18.27 -6.38
CA GLY A 399 -3.90 17.29 -6.33
C GLY A 399 -4.32 15.89 -6.80
N LEU A 400 -5.60 15.55 -6.62
CA LEU A 400 -6.18 14.25 -7.01
C LEU A 400 -6.83 14.25 -8.41
N GLY A 401 -6.75 15.35 -9.17
CA GLY A 401 -7.28 15.42 -10.55
C GLY A 401 -8.82 15.34 -10.69
N VAL A 402 -9.57 15.55 -9.60
CA VAL A 402 -11.04 15.43 -9.53
C VAL A 402 -11.77 16.78 -9.46
N ALA A 403 -11.13 17.85 -9.93
CA ALA A 403 -11.67 19.20 -9.99
C ALA A 403 -13.06 19.23 -10.69
N GLY A 404 -14.08 19.65 -9.95
CA GLY A 404 -15.48 19.76 -10.40
C GLY A 404 -16.48 18.86 -9.66
N ARG A 405 -16.07 17.69 -9.14
CA ARG A 405 -16.94 16.84 -8.28
C ARG A 405 -16.90 17.27 -6.81
N GLY A 406 -15.74 17.76 -6.35
CA GLY A 406 -15.57 18.30 -4.99
C GLY A 406 -16.44 19.52 -4.73
N GLU A 407 -16.55 20.45 -5.68
CA GLU A 407 -17.31 21.70 -5.53
C GLU A 407 -18.81 21.47 -5.30
N ALA A 408 -19.41 20.47 -5.95
CA ALA A 408 -20.82 20.11 -5.77
C ALA A 408 -21.10 19.48 -4.39
N LEU A 409 -20.12 18.73 -3.86
CA LEU A 409 -20.19 18.15 -2.51
C LEU A 409 -20.03 19.24 -1.43
N ILE A 410 -19.12 20.21 -1.66
CA ILE A 410 -18.88 21.37 -0.80
C ILE A 410 -20.14 22.24 -0.69
N ALA A 411 -20.76 22.59 -1.82
CA ALA A 411 -21.97 23.43 -1.83
C ALA A 411 -23.14 22.78 -1.07
N ARG A 412 -23.28 21.45 -1.19
CA ARG A 412 -24.30 20.69 -0.46
C ARG A 412 -24.01 20.63 1.04
N LYS A 413 -22.76 20.41 1.45
CA LYS A 413 -22.37 20.31 2.86
C LYS A 413 -22.41 21.66 3.60
N GLN A 414 -22.07 22.76 2.92
CA GLN A 414 -22.25 24.11 3.47
C GLN A 414 -23.72 24.47 3.65
N GLN A 415 -24.60 23.97 2.78
CA GLN A 415 -26.05 24.14 2.92
C GLN A 415 -26.67 23.24 4.01
N GLU A 416 -26.05 22.10 4.32
CA GLU A 416 -26.46 21.21 5.42
C GLU A 416 -25.93 21.69 6.80
N ALA A 417 -24.86 22.49 6.83
CA ALA A 417 -24.24 23.03 8.04
C ALA A 417 -24.80 24.39 8.50
N GLN A 418 -25.45 25.15 7.60
CA GLN A 418 -26.25 26.34 7.93
C GLN A 418 -27.67 25.96 8.33
#